data_AF-A0A0F7HNQ2-F1
#
_entry.id   AF-A0A0F7HNQ2-F1
#
_cell.length_a   1.000
_cell.length_b   1.000
_cell.length_c   1.000
_cell.angle_alpha   90.00
_cell.angle_beta   90.00
_cell.angle_gamma   90.00
#
_symmetry.space_group_name_H-M   'P 1'
#
loop_
_entity.id
_entity.type
_entity.pdbx_description
1 polymer ?
#
loop_
_entity_poly.entity_id
_entity_poly.type
_entity_poly.pdbx_seq_one_letter_code
_entity_poly.pdbx_strand_id
1 'polypeptide(L)' 'MPQKSSGLAAVLSFFITGLGQIYNGQIFKGIILMLIQLINGALTVILIGYLFLPIVWLYGVINAYRSAERHNRRNQRRYG' A
#
# COMPACT_ATOMS: atom_id res chain seq x y z
N MET A 1 39.33 19.05 0.03
CA MET A 1 38.21 18.66 -0.83
C MET A 1 36.99 18.47 0.07
N PRO A 2 35.87 19.20 -0.09
CA PRO A 2 34.84 19.21 0.93
C PRO A 2 34.16 17.84 0.99
N GLN A 3 34.10 17.28 2.20
CA GLN A 3 33.57 15.96 2.54
C GLN A 3 32.10 15.87 2.13
N LYS A 4 31.77 15.14 1.05
CA LYS A 4 30.39 14.77 0.74
C LYS A 4 29.91 13.81 1.83
N SER A 5 28.99 14.27 2.66
CA SER A 5 28.40 13.49 3.76
C SER A 5 27.65 12.28 3.21
N SER A 6 28.27 11.10 3.30
CA SER A 6 27.63 9.81 3.01
C SER A 6 26.34 9.60 3.80
N GLY A 7 26.22 10.23 4.98
CA GLY A 7 25.01 10.20 5.80
C GLY A 7 23.84 10.98 5.18
N LEU A 8 24.07 12.15 4.60
CA LEU A 8 23.03 12.90 3.89
C LEU A 8 22.57 12.16 2.63
N ALA A 9 23.49 11.53 1.89
CA ALA A 9 23.14 10.72 0.72
C ALA A 9 22.27 9.50 1.07
N ALA A 10 22.53 8.87 2.22
CA ALA A 10 21.76 7.76 2.74
C ALA A 10 20.36 8.20 3.21
N VAL A 11 20.26 9.32 3.94
CA VAL A 11 18.98 9.87 4.39
C VAL A 11 18.14 10.35 3.19
N LEU A 12 18.75 10.99 2.18
CA LEU A 12 18.04 11.32 0.92
C LEU A 12 17.56 10.06 0.19
N SER A 13 18.34 8.97 0.19
CA SER A 13 17.91 7.68 -0.39
C SER A 13 16.82 7.00 0.42
N PHE A 14 16.82 7.20 1.74
CA PHE A 14 15.81 6.68 2.66
C PHE A 14 14.44 7.32 2.42
N PHE A 15 14.40 8.60 2.05
CA PHE A 15 13.14 9.28 1.71
C PHE A 15 12.74 9.12 0.22
N ILE A 16 13.69 8.97 -0.72
CA ILE A 16 13.41 8.76 -2.15
C ILE A 16 14.48 7.82 -2.76
N THR A 17 14.11 6.58 -3.06
CA THR A 17 14.95 5.60 -3.77
C THR A 17 15.56 6.24 -5.03
N GLY A 18 16.88 6.25 -5.17
CA GLY A 18 17.59 6.81 -6.33
C GLY A 18 18.25 8.18 -6.13
N LEU A 19 17.86 8.97 -5.11
CA LEU A 19 18.50 10.27 -4.85
C LEU A 19 19.96 10.17 -4.40
N GLY A 20 20.35 9.16 -3.63
CA GLY A 20 21.77 8.97 -3.26
C GLY A 20 22.65 8.59 -4.43
N GLN A 21 22.12 7.86 -5.43
CA GLN A 21 22.85 7.57 -6.66
C GLN A 21 23.09 8.86 -7.47
N ILE A 22 22.09 9.75 -7.55
CA ILE A 22 22.23 11.08 -8.16
C ILE A 22 23.25 11.94 -7.38
N TYR A 23 23.21 11.92 -6.04
CA TYR A 23 24.16 12.65 -5.20
C TYR A 23 25.61 12.18 -5.38
N ASN A 24 25.80 10.88 -5.62
CA ASN A 24 27.10 10.28 -5.90
C ASN A 24 27.54 10.46 -7.37
N GLY A 25 26.83 11.28 -8.16
CA GLY A 25 27.14 11.57 -9.56
C GLY A 25 26.64 10.50 -10.56
N GLN A 26 25.98 9.43 -10.10
CA GLN A 26 25.45 8.34 -10.90
C GLN A 26 23.99 8.60 -11.28
N ILE A 27 23.75 9.69 -12.02
CA ILE A 27 22.40 10.19 -12.35
C ILE A 27 21.55 9.12 -13.04
N PHE A 28 22.11 8.47 -14.07
CA PHE A 28 21.40 7.48 -14.86
C PHE A 28 20.91 6.29 -14.02
N LYS A 29 21.77 5.77 -13.14
CA LYS A 29 21.38 4.66 -12.23
C LYS A 29 20.33 5.09 -11.22
N GLY A 30 20.41 6.33 -10.72
CA GLY A 30 19.41 6.87 -9.80
C GLY A 30 18.02 6.97 -10.43
N ILE A 31 17.93 7.44 -11.68
CA ILE A 31 16.66 7.52 -12.42
C ILE A 31 16.08 6.12 -12.67
N ILE A 32 16.91 5.16 -13.08
CA ILE A 32 16.46 3.77 -13.28
C ILE A 32 15.86 3.18 -12.00
N LEU A 33 16.54 3.36 -10.86
CA LEU A 33 16.05 2.86 -9.59
C LEU A 33 14.75 3.55 -9.15
N MET A 34 14.59 4.85 -9.38
CA MET A 34 13.32 5.55 -9.14
C MET A 34 12.17 4.94 -9.94
N LEU A 35 12.38 4.70 -11.25
CA LEU A 35 11.34 4.13 -12.12
C LEU A 35 10.97 2.71 -11.71
N ILE A 36 11.96 1.87 -11.40
CA ILE A 36 11.73 0.51 -10.91
C ILE A 36 10.94 0.54 -9.59
N GLN A 37 11.29 1.43 -8.66
CA GLN A 37 10.60 1.55 -7.39
C GLN A 37 9.15 2.02 -7.58
N LEU A 38 8.92 2.97 -8.48
CA LEU A 38 7.58 3.47 -8.80
C LEU A 38 6.70 2.35 -9.36
N ILE A 39 7.21 1.56 -10.30
CA ILE A 39 6.50 0.41 -10.88
C ILE A 39 6.20 -0.63 -9.81
N ASN A 40 7.18 -0.98 -8.97
CA ASN A 40 6.98 -1.93 -7.87
C ASN A 40 5.93 -1.45 -6.86
N GLY A 41 5.94 -0.14 -6.53
CA GLY A 41 4.94 0.46 -5.65
C GLY A 41 3.53 0.36 -6.23
N ALA A 42 3.36 0.74 -7.50
CA ALA A 42 2.08 0.62 -8.20
C ALA A 42 1.60 -0.84 -8.27
N LEU A 43 2.50 -1.77 -8.61
CA LEU A 43 2.19 -3.19 -8.70
C LEU A 43 1.78 -3.77 -7.34
N THR A 44 2.44 -3.34 -6.26
CA THR A 44 2.10 -3.73 -4.88
C THR A 44 0.70 -3.26 -4.49
N VAL A 45 0.36 -2.00 -4.79
CA VAL A 45 -0.99 -1.45 -4.49
C VAL A 45 -2.07 -2.22 -5.26
N ILE A 46 -1.83 -2.49 -6.54
CA ILE A 46 -2.77 -3.26 -7.38
C ILE A 46 -2.94 -4.68 -6.81
N LEU A 47 -1.83 -5.37 -6.51
CA LEU A 47 -1.85 -6.74 -5.99
C LEU A 47 -2.56 -6.83 -4.63
N ILE A 48 -2.24 -5.92 -3.70
CA ILE A 48 -2.91 -5.85 -2.39
C ILE A 48 -4.40 -5.54 -2.58
N GLY A 49 -4.74 -4.60 -3.46
CA GLY A 49 -6.13 -4.27 -3.78
C GLY A 49 -6.91 -5.50 -4.26
N TYR A 50 -6.39 -6.23 -5.25
CA TYR A 50 -7.03 -7.44 -5.75
C TYR A 50 -7.14 -8.56 -4.71
N LEU A 51 -6.23 -8.64 -3.74
CA LEU A 51 -6.30 -9.63 -2.68
C LEU A 51 -7.30 -9.23 -1.57
N PHE A 52 -7.31 -7.96 -1.15
CA PHE A 52 -8.17 -7.48 -0.07
C PHE A 52 -9.62 -7.26 -0.50
N LEU A 53 -9.86 -6.85 -1.75
CA LEU A 53 -11.21 -6.63 -2.28
C LEU A 53 -12.15 -7.83 -2.08
N PRO A 54 -11.82 -9.08 -2.49
CA PRO A 54 -12.71 -10.23 -2.30
C PRO A 54 -12.90 -10.58 -0.81
N ILE A 55 -11.89 -10.36 0.03
CA ILE A 55 -11.97 -10.61 1.48
C ILE A 55 -12.99 -9.67 2.12
N VAL A 56 -12.87 -8.37 1.85
CA VAL A 56 -13.79 -7.36 2.39
C VAL A 56 -15.20 -7.53 1.82
N TRP A 57 -15.30 -7.86 0.54
CA TRP A 57 -16.58 -8.17 -0.09
C TRP A 57 -17.28 -9.36 0.58
N LEU A 58 -16.58 -10.49 0.77
CA LEU A 58 -17.14 -11.67 1.42
C LEU A 58 -17.54 -11.39 2.88
N TYR A 59 -16.72 -10.64 3.60
CA TYR A 59 -17.05 -10.19 4.95
C TYR A 59 -18.34 -9.36 4.97
N GLY A 60 -18.48 -8.42 4.02
CA GLY A 60 -19.68 -7.59 3.86
C GLY A 60 -20.94 -8.42 3.61
N VAL A 61 -20.82 -9.43 2.75
CA VAL A 61 -21.90 -10.39 2.46
C VAL A 61 -22.32 -11.13 3.74
N ILE A 62 -21.38 -11.75 4.47
CA ILE A 62 -21.67 -12.48 5.71
C ILE A 62 -22.30 -11.56 6.76
N ASN A 63 -21.79 -10.34 6.90
CA ASN A 63 -22.32 -9.37 7.85
C ASN A 63 -23.75 -8.94 7.51
N ALA A 64 -24.06 -8.75 6.22
CA ALA A 64 -25.41 -8.44 5.75
C ALA A 64 -26.39 -9.59 6.04
N TYR A 65 -26.01 -10.85 5.78
CA TYR A 65 -26.83 -12.01 6.12
C TYR A 65 -27.13 -12.09 7.62
N ARG A 66 -26.10 -11.98 8.47
CA ARG A 66 -26.25 -12.01 9.93
C ARG A 66 -27.04 -10.80 10.44
N SER A 67 -26.95 -9.66 9.78
CA SER A 67 -27.73 -8.47 10.14
C SER A 67 -29.22 -8.68 9.82
N ALA A 68 -29.53 -9.18 8.63
CA ALA A 68 -30.91 -9.48 8.23
C ALA A 68 -31.56 -10.51 9.15
N GLU A 69 -30.84 -11.58 9.49
CA GLU A 69 -31.34 -12.62 10.39
C GLU A 69 -31.64 -12.07 11.80
N ARG A 70 -30.77 -11.20 12.33
CA ARG A 70 -31.00 -10.52 13.61
C ARG A 70 -32.25 -9.64 13.59
N HIS A 71 -32.54 -8.96 12.47
CA HIS A 71 -33.76 -8.19 12.31
C HIS A 71 -35.01 -9.08 12.24
N ASN A 72 -34.97 -10.16 11.46
CA ASN A 72 -36.09 -11.10 11.34
C ASN A 72 -36.44 -11.76 12.68
N ARG A 73 -35.43 -12.21 13.45
CA ARG A 73 -35.65 -12.77 14.80
C ARG A 73 -36.24 -11.74 15.77
N ARG A 74 -35.83 -10.47 15.68
CA ARG A 74 -36.41 -9.39 16.50
C ARG A 74 -37.86 -9.09 16.13
N ASN A 75 -38.19 -9.09 14.84
CA ASN A 75 -39.55 -8.87 14.37
C ASN A 75 -40.47 -10.03 14.77
N GLN A 76 -40.04 -11.29 14.61
CA GLN A 76 -40.82 -12.45 15.04
C GLN A 76 -41.18 -12.41 16.53
N ARG A 77 -40.24 -12.02 17.41
CA ARG A 77 -40.52 -11.86 18.86
C ARG A 77 -41.45 -10.70 19.21
N ARG A 78 -41.63 -9.74 18.31
CA ARG A 78 -42.53 -8.60 18.51
C ARG A 78 -43.95 -8.88 18.02
N TYR A 79 -44.13 -9.85 17.12
CA TYR A 79 -45.40 -10.14 16.45
C TYR A 79 -45.95 -11.56 16.71
N GLY A 80 -45.23 -12.39 17.49
CA GLY A 80 -45.70 -13.68 18.00
C GLY A 80 -45.72 -13.67 19.51
#